data_AF-A0A839UHL2-F1
#
_entry.id   AF-A0A839UHL2-F1
#
_cell.length_a   1.000
_cell.length_b   1.000
_cell.length_c   1.000
_cell.angle_alpha   90.00
_cell.angle_beta   90.00
_cell.angle_gamma   90.00
#
_symmetry.space_group_name_H-M   'P 1'
#
loop_
_entity.id
_entity.type
_entity.pdbx_description
1 polymer ?
#
loop_
_entity_poly.entity_id
_entity_poly.type
_entity_poly.pdbx_seq_one_letter_code
_entity_poly.pdbx_strand_id
1 'polypeptide(L)'
;MEAAPNTSYWLDIFALVYFFIVWALYSHTTANGFLGKKSLTYEMNQARRQWMATMATRELRMIDTSIMIGLQQGTGFFASTSILAIGGCFGLLNSSGRVLTLFHDLPFLGNTTQQLFETKILGLLVLFAYAFFKFAWSYRLFNYCSILIGSVPMARDKGPDDPVVLAGINRAAGINIQAGQHFNSGLRGIFFSIGYLGWFLHPVLFMITTTLVAIVLLRRQFFSRARDVLMQNSVSADS
;
A
#
# COMPACT_ATOMS: atom_id res chain seq x y z
N MET A 1 -27.16 28.39 27.39
CA MET A 1 -26.36 28.56 26.16
C MET A 1 -26.09 27.17 25.61
N GLU A 2 -26.96 26.71 24.72
CA GLU A 2 -26.79 25.45 23.97
C GLU A 2 -25.52 25.53 23.12
N ALA A 3 -24.55 24.66 23.42
CA ALA A 3 -23.43 24.44 22.51
C ALA A 3 -24.01 23.77 21.24
N ALA A 4 -23.98 24.51 20.13
CA ALA A 4 -24.60 24.10 18.88
C ALA A 4 -24.11 22.70 18.44
N PRO A 5 -25.03 21.74 18.18
CA PRO A 5 -24.69 20.39 17.70
C PRO A 5 -23.97 20.41 16.34
N ASN A 6 -23.97 21.54 15.64
CA ASN A 6 -23.36 21.71 14.32
C ASN A 6 -21.82 21.67 14.33
N THR A 7 -21.18 22.01 15.45
CA THR A 7 -19.71 22.14 15.50
C THR A 7 -19.00 20.81 15.29
N SER A 8 -19.57 19.70 15.80
CA SER A 8 -19.00 18.35 15.62
C SER A 8 -19.09 17.89 14.17
N TYR A 9 -20.24 18.11 13.51
CA TYR A 9 -20.44 17.66 12.12
C TYR A 9 -19.47 18.34 11.14
N TRP A 10 -19.23 19.65 11.28
CA TRP A 10 -18.26 20.36 10.46
C TRP A 10 -16.82 19.88 10.73
N LEU A 11 -16.49 19.53 11.97
CA LEU A 11 -15.21 18.94 12.36
C LEU A 11 -15.01 17.55 11.74
N ASP A 12 -16.05 16.70 11.73
CA ASP A 12 -16.02 15.38 11.10
C ASP A 12 -15.79 15.49 9.57
N ILE A 13 -16.52 16.39 8.90
CA ILE A 13 -16.34 16.65 7.46
C ILE A 13 -14.93 17.18 7.18
N PHE A 14 -14.45 18.14 7.98
CA PHE A 14 -13.11 18.69 7.83
C PHE A 14 -12.04 17.62 8.02
N ALA A 15 -12.19 16.74 9.02
CA ALA A 15 -11.24 15.67 9.27
C ALA A 15 -11.22 14.62 8.15
N LEU A 16 -12.39 14.32 7.54
CA LEU A 16 -12.47 13.46 6.36
C LEU A 16 -11.76 14.09 5.14
N VAL A 17 -12.03 15.37 4.86
CA VAL A 17 -11.35 16.09 3.78
C VAL A 17 -9.84 16.13 4.02
N TYR A 18 -9.41 16.40 5.26
CA TYR A 18 -8.01 16.35 5.66
C TYR A 18 -7.39 14.97 5.41
N PHE A 19 -8.08 13.89 5.77
CA PHE A 19 -7.62 12.53 5.52
C PHE A 19 -7.41 12.26 4.02
N PHE A 20 -8.36 12.64 3.18
CA PHE A 20 -8.21 12.48 1.72
C PHE A 20 -7.09 13.34 1.15
N ILE A 21 -6.90 14.57 1.64
CA ILE A 21 -5.79 15.44 1.24
C ILE A 21 -4.45 14.82 1.64
N VAL A 22 -4.30 14.35 2.88
CA VAL A 22 -3.08 13.69 3.37
C VAL A 22 -2.78 12.44 2.57
N TRP A 23 -3.81 11.62 2.29
CA TRP A 23 -3.67 10.44 1.44
C TRP A 23 -3.21 10.82 0.03
N ALA A 24 -3.85 11.80 -0.60
CA ALA A 24 -3.52 12.23 -1.96
C ALA A 24 -2.11 12.82 -2.03
N LEU A 25 -1.74 13.67 -1.07
CA LEU A 25 -0.41 14.26 -0.95
C LEU A 25 0.66 13.18 -0.72
N TYR A 26 0.41 12.20 0.14
CA TYR A 26 1.32 11.07 0.34
C TYR A 26 1.45 10.21 -0.92
N SER A 27 0.35 10.01 -1.65
CA SER A 27 0.37 9.29 -2.92
C SER A 27 1.20 10.01 -3.98
N HIS A 28 1.01 11.32 -4.09
CA HIS A 28 1.73 12.17 -5.04
C HIS A 28 3.24 12.26 -4.72
N THR A 29 3.60 12.48 -3.45
CA THR A 29 5.00 12.56 -3.00
C THR A 29 5.74 11.22 -3.14
N THR A 30 5.04 10.09 -3.01
CA THR A 30 5.60 8.77 -3.31
C THR A 30 5.91 8.59 -4.80
N ALA A 31 5.03 9.07 -5.68
CA ALA A 31 5.13 8.91 -7.13
C ALA A 31 6.17 9.84 -7.76
N ASN A 32 6.20 11.11 -7.34
CA ASN A 32 7.02 12.15 -7.96
C ASN A 32 8.34 12.42 -7.19
N GLY A 33 8.57 11.72 -6.07
CA GLY A 33 9.67 12.03 -5.16
C GLY A 33 9.35 13.21 -4.24
N PHE A 34 10.13 13.35 -3.17
CA PHE A 34 9.95 14.39 -2.17
C PHE A 34 11.28 15.11 -1.95
N LEU A 35 11.29 16.46 -2.07
CA LEU A 35 12.47 17.32 -1.91
C LEU A 35 13.72 16.87 -2.68
N GLY A 36 13.58 16.47 -3.94
CA GLY A 36 14.72 16.12 -4.80
C GLY A 36 15.46 14.83 -4.44
N LYS A 37 15.01 14.08 -3.42
CA LYS A 37 15.57 12.77 -3.07
C LYS A 37 14.83 11.66 -3.83
N LYS A 38 15.60 10.78 -4.49
CA LYS A 38 15.08 9.54 -5.08
C LYS A 38 14.43 8.71 -3.97
N SER A 39 13.18 8.30 -4.18
CA SER A 39 12.44 7.49 -3.21
C SER A 39 13.00 6.06 -3.17
N LEU A 40 12.84 5.35 -2.04
CA LEU A 40 13.17 3.93 -1.96
C LEU A 40 12.50 3.12 -3.08
N THR A 41 11.32 3.54 -3.51
CA THR A 41 10.58 2.95 -4.63
C THR A 41 11.33 3.09 -5.95
N TYR A 42 12.00 4.22 -6.20
CA TYR A 42 12.83 4.43 -7.38
C TYR A 42 14.02 3.46 -7.40
N GLU A 43 14.78 3.38 -6.31
CA GLU A 43 15.92 2.46 -6.21
C GLU A 43 15.50 1.00 -6.37
N MET A 44 14.38 0.61 -5.74
CA MET A 44 13.81 -0.73 -5.94
C MET A 44 13.37 -1.00 -7.38
N ASN A 45 12.94 0.02 -8.13
CA ASN A 45 12.60 -0.15 -9.54
C ASN A 45 13.85 -0.37 -10.40
N GLN A 46 14.96 0.30 -10.08
CA GLN A 46 16.25 0.04 -10.72
C GLN A 46 16.75 -1.36 -10.40
N ALA A 47 16.67 -1.78 -9.13
CA ALA A 47 17.01 -3.14 -8.72
C ALA A 47 16.14 -4.20 -9.45
N ARG A 48 14.84 -3.94 -9.68
CA ARG A 48 13.97 -4.82 -10.48
C ARG A 48 14.39 -4.90 -11.94
N ARG A 49 14.83 -3.78 -12.55
CA ARG A 49 15.36 -3.80 -13.93
C ARG A 49 16.65 -4.61 -13.99
N GLN A 50 17.57 -4.38 -13.05
CA GLN A 50 18.82 -5.12 -12.96
C GLN A 50 18.58 -6.61 -12.71
N TRP A 51 17.58 -6.95 -11.90
CA TRP A 51 17.16 -8.33 -11.68
C TRP A 51 16.73 -8.99 -13.00
N MET A 52 15.88 -8.33 -13.81
CA MET A 52 15.44 -8.89 -15.10
C MET A 52 16.59 -9.02 -16.10
N ALA A 53 17.54 -8.07 -16.13
CA ALA A 53 18.74 -8.17 -16.96
C ALA A 53 19.64 -9.35 -16.52
N THR A 54 19.86 -9.50 -15.21
CA THR A 54 20.64 -10.61 -14.64
C THR A 54 19.94 -11.96 -14.86
N MET A 55 18.60 -11.99 -14.80
CA MET A 55 17.81 -13.20 -15.07
C MET A 55 17.99 -13.68 -16.52
N ALA A 56 18.17 -12.77 -17.47
CA ALA A 56 18.39 -13.14 -18.87
C ALA A 56 19.73 -13.85 -19.10
N THR A 57 20.77 -13.53 -18.32
CA THR A 57 22.09 -14.17 -18.44
C THR A 57 22.16 -15.53 -17.74
N ARG A 58 21.17 -15.90 -16.93
CA ARG A 58 21.12 -17.19 -16.24
C ARG A 58 20.58 -18.29 -17.15
N GLU A 59 21.25 -19.43 -17.13
CA GLU A 59 20.77 -20.64 -17.81
C GLU A 59 19.57 -21.28 -17.08
N LEU A 60 19.57 -21.22 -15.74
CA LEU A 60 18.52 -21.76 -14.89
C LEU A 60 17.82 -20.62 -14.15
N ARG A 61 16.51 -20.45 -14.42
CA ARG A 61 15.67 -19.36 -13.87
C ARG A 61 14.75 -19.79 -12.73
N MET A 62 15.00 -20.97 -12.15
CA MET A 62 14.19 -21.50 -11.05
C MET A 62 14.22 -20.60 -9.79
N ILE A 63 15.34 -19.90 -9.57
CA ILE A 63 15.47 -18.92 -8.49
C ILE A 63 14.55 -17.71 -8.76
N ASP A 64 14.46 -17.27 -10.01
CA ASP A 64 13.64 -16.11 -10.38
C ASP A 64 12.14 -16.43 -10.27
N THR A 65 11.74 -17.63 -10.68
CA THR A 65 10.36 -18.09 -10.53
C THR A 65 9.99 -18.31 -9.06
N SER A 66 10.91 -18.78 -8.20
CA SER A 66 10.64 -18.94 -6.77
C SER A 66 10.48 -17.59 -6.06
N ILE A 67 11.31 -16.58 -6.39
CA ILE A 67 11.13 -15.19 -5.91
C ILE A 67 9.76 -14.66 -6.33
N MET A 68 9.36 -14.88 -7.59
CA MET A 68 8.05 -14.48 -8.09
C MET A 68 6.89 -15.13 -7.34
N ILE A 69 6.99 -16.43 -7.05
CA ILE A 69 5.99 -17.14 -6.22
C ILE A 69 5.92 -16.50 -4.83
N GLY A 70 7.06 -16.20 -4.19
CA GLY A 70 7.09 -15.51 -2.91
C GLY A 70 6.36 -14.17 -2.92
N LEU A 71 6.58 -13.35 -3.96
CA LEU A 71 5.89 -12.06 -4.13
C LEU A 71 4.38 -12.23 -4.35
N GLN A 72 3.97 -13.26 -5.11
CA GLN A 72 2.57 -13.59 -5.32
C GLN A 72 1.90 -14.05 -4.03
N GLN A 73 2.51 -14.95 -3.27
CA GLN A 73 2.00 -15.44 -1.99
C GLN A 73 1.86 -14.29 -0.98
N GLY A 74 2.86 -13.41 -0.90
CA GLY A 74 2.79 -12.21 -0.06
C GLY A 74 1.62 -11.29 -0.45
N THR A 75 1.37 -11.13 -1.75
CA THR A 75 0.22 -10.35 -2.24
C THR A 75 -1.12 -11.03 -1.93
N GLY A 76 -1.18 -12.35 -2.09
CA GLY A 76 -2.35 -13.17 -1.76
C GLY A 76 -2.70 -13.07 -0.27
N PHE A 77 -1.69 -13.17 0.61
CA PHE A 77 -1.87 -13.01 2.05
C PHE A 77 -2.55 -11.69 2.43
N PHE A 78 -2.04 -10.56 1.94
CA PHE A 78 -2.66 -9.25 2.24
C PHE A 78 -4.04 -9.07 1.60
N ALA A 79 -4.30 -9.65 0.42
CA ALA A 79 -5.62 -9.67 -0.17
C ALA A 79 -6.62 -10.42 0.73
N SER A 80 -6.25 -11.62 1.20
CA SER A 80 -7.06 -12.41 2.12
C SER A 80 -7.29 -11.69 3.45
N THR A 81 -6.26 -11.05 4.03
CA THR A 81 -6.42 -10.23 5.24
C THR A 81 -7.42 -9.09 5.02
N SER A 82 -7.41 -8.45 3.85
CA SER A 82 -8.37 -7.38 3.51
C SER A 82 -9.81 -7.91 3.46
N ILE A 83 -10.04 -9.11 2.89
CA ILE A 83 -11.36 -9.77 2.90
C ILE A 83 -11.79 -10.09 4.34
N LEU A 84 -10.90 -10.63 5.17
CA LEU A 84 -11.21 -10.91 6.57
C LEU A 84 -11.58 -9.64 7.34
N ALA A 85 -10.86 -8.54 7.10
CA ALA A 85 -11.16 -7.24 7.70
C ALA A 85 -12.53 -6.70 7.24
N ILE A 86 -12.89 -6.88 5.97
CA ILE A 86 -14.24 -6.58 5.43
C ILE A 86 -15.30 -7.40 6.17
N GLY A 87 -15.08 -8.71 6.34
CA GLY A 87 -15.98 -9.58 7.11
C GLY A 87 -16.14 -9.11 8.56
N GLY A 88 -15.04 -8.70 9.21
CA GLY A 88 -15.06 -8.11 10.54
C GLY A 88 -15.89 -6.82 10.60
N CYS A 89 -15.81 -5.96 9.58
CA CYS A 89 -16.63 -4.76 9.49
C CYS A 89 -18.12 -5.08 9.37
N PHE A 90 -18.50 -6.08 8.57
CA PHE A 90 -19.89 -6.55 8.51
C PHE A 90 -20.38 -7.12 9.86
N GLY A 91 -19.51 -7.81 10.59
CA GLY A 91 -19.79 -8.25 11.96
C GLY A 91 -20.07 -7.08 12.91
N LEU A 92 -19.28 -6.01 12.81
CA LEU A 92 -19.49 -4.77 13.56
C LEU A 92 -20.77 -4.02 13.16
N LEU A 93 -21.15 -4.02 11.88
CA LEU A 93 -22.41 -3.45 11.42
C LEU A 93 -23.62 -4.22 11.98
N ASN A 94 -23.57 -5.56 11.98
CA ASN A 94 -24.64 -6.39 12.52
C ASN A 94 -24.79 -6.23 14.05
N SER A 95 -23.67 -6.05 14.75
CA SER A 95 -23.64 -5.89 16.21
C SER A 95 -23.53 -4.42 16.67
N SER A 96 -23.80 -3.45 15.79
CA SER A 96 -23.53 -2.02 16.03
C SER A 96 -24.17 -1.49 17.32
N GLY A 97 -25.45 -1.84 17.55
CA GLY A 97 -26.17 -1.44 18.77
C GLY A 97 -25.55 -1.99 20.06
N ARG A 98 -25.11 -3.26 20.08
CA ARG A 98 -24.48 -3.89 21.26
C ARG A 98 -23.07 -3.37 21.51
N VAL A 99 -22.34 -3.05 20.43
CA VAL A 99 -21.03 -2.43 20.54
C VAL A 99 -21.15 -1.02 21.12
N LEU A 100 -22.13 -0.25 20.65
CA LEU A 100 -22.35 1.13 21.12
C LEU A 100 -22.73 1.19 22.61
N THR A 101 -23.50 0.23 23.13
CA THR A 101 -23.80 0.17 24.57
C THR A 101 -22.55 -0.01 25.42
N LEU A 102 -21.56 -0.79 24.95
CA LEU A 102 -20.27 -0.95 25.65
C LEU A 102 -19.43 0.34 25.62
N PHE A 103 -19.56 1.14 24.55
CA PHE A 103 -18.88 2.42 24.42
C PHE A 103 -19.52 3.52 25.26
N HIS A 104 -20.82 3.44 25.53
CA HIS A 104 -21.53 4.42 26.36
C HIS A 104 -21.10 4.40 27.83
N ASP A 105 -20.52 3.28 28.30
CA ASP A 105 -19.92 3.16 29.63
C ASP A 105 -18.55 3.87 29.74
N LEU A 106 -17.97 4.34 28.62
CA LEU A 106 -16.69 5.03 28.61
C LEU A 106 -16.87 6.57 28.67
N PRO A 107 -16.37 7.25 29.72
CA PRO A 107 -16.61 8.68 29.96
C PRO A 107 -15.98 9.62 28.91
N PHE A 108 -15.16 9.09 28.00
CA PHE A 108 -14.43 9.86 26.98
C PHE A 108 -15.08 9.82 25.59
N LEU A 109 -16.07 8.94 25.35
CA LEU A 109 -16.78 8.89 24.08
C LEU A 109 -18.07 9.69 24.20
N GLY A 110 -18.13 10.85 23.52
CA GLY A 110 -19.37 11.63 23.43
C GLY A 110 -20.50 10.82 22.80
N ASN A 111 -21.75 11.23 23.05
CA ASN A 111 -22.98 10.57 22.56
C ASN A 111 -22.94 10.35 21.04
N THR A 112 -22.40 9.21 20.61
CA THR A 112 -22.29 8.83 19.21
C THR A 112 -23.58 8.15 18.80
N THR A 113 -24.27 8.69 17.81
CA THR A 113 -25.48 8.05 17.28
C THR A 113 -25.11 6.78 16.52
N GLN A 114 -25.97 5.76 16.58
CA GLN A 114 -25.77 4.50 15.86
C GLN A 114 -25.53 4.72 14.35
N GLN A 115 -26.27 5.64 13.72
CA GLN A 115 -26.10 5.99 12.30
C GLN A 115 -24.71 6.55 12.00
N LEU A 116 -24.12 7.34 12.91
CA LEU A 116 -22.78 7.88 12.73
C LEU A 116 -21.73 6.76 12.86
N PHE A 117 -21.91 5.83 13.80
CA PHE A 117 -21.05 4.67 13.96
C PHE A 117 -21.08 3.75 12.73
N GLU A 118 -22.26 3.47 12.18
CA GLU A 118 -22.42 2.69 10.94
C GLU A 118 -21.76 3.36 9.75
N THR A 119 -21.89 4.69 9.64
CA THR A 119 -21.20 5.49 8.59
C THR A 119 -19.68 5.38 8.71
N LYS A 120 -19.13 5.43 9.93
CA LYS A 120 -17.69 5.22 10.17
C LYS A 120 -17.24 3.84 9.72
N ILE A 121 -18.02 2.78 9.99
CA ILE A 121 -17.70 1.43 9.51
C ILE A 121 -17.77 1.34 7.98
N LEU A 122 -18.75 1.99 7.34
CA LEU A 122 -18.84 2.02 5.87
C LEU A 122 -17.61 2.66 5.23
N GLY A 123 -17.06 3.73 5.80
CA GLY A 123 -15.81 4.30 5.28
C GLY A 123 -14.60 3.36 5.46
N LEU A 124 -14.55 2.61 6.57
CA LEU A 124 -13.52 1.58 6.78
C LEU A 124 -13.65 0.43 5.77
N LEU A 125 -14.88 0.02 5.45
CA LEU A 125 -15.17 -0.96 4.39
C LEU A 125 -14.66 -0.49 3.03
N VAL A 126 -14.86 0.79 2.68
CA VAL A 126 -14.33 1.36 1.43
C VAL A 126 -12.80 1.30 1.40
N LEU A 127 -12.13 1.58 2.52
CA LEU A 127 -10.66 1.49 2.60
C LEU A 127 -10.15 0.06 2.41
N PHE A 128 -10.77 -0.93 3.06
CA PHE A 128 -10.39 -2.33 2.90
C PHE A 128 -10.75 -2.88 1.52
N ALA A 129 -11.88 -2.47 0.93
CA ALA A 129 -12.25 -2.81 -0.44
C ALA A 129 -11.22 -2.25 -1.43
N TYR A 130 -10.84 -0.97 -1.28
CA TYR A 130 -9.76 -0.38 -2.05
C TYR A 130 -8.45 -1.17 -1.93
N ALA A 131 -8.04 -1.53 -0.70
CA ALA A 131 -6.83 -2.31 -0.46
C ALA A 131 -6.91 -3.67 -1.16
N PHE A 132 -8.03 -4.38 -1.01
CA PHE A 132 -8.28 -5.65 -1.67
C PHE A 132 -8.12 -5.56 -3.19
N PHE A 133 -8.77 -4.59 -3.85
CA PHE A 133 -8.66 -4.42 -5.30
C PHE A 133 -7.22 -4.11 -5.74
N LYS A 134 -6.47 -3.31 -4.96
CA LYS A 134 -5.06 -3.04 -5.26
C LYS A 134 -4.19 -4.31 -5.13
N PHE A 135 -4.40 -5.13 -4.09
CA PHE A 135 -3.68 -6.39 -3.97
C PHE A 135 -4.08 -7.40 -5.04
N ALA A 136 -5.37 -7.53 -5.35
CA ALA A 136 -5.86 -8.41 -6.42
C ALA A 136 -5.26 -8.04 -7.79
N TRP A 137 -5.17 -6.75 -8.09
CA TRP A 137 -4.53 -6.27 -9.31
C TRP A 137 -3.01 -6.54 -9.31
N SER A 138 -2.34 -6.29 -8.19
CA SER A 138 -0.92 -6.62 -8.02
C SER A 138 -0.66 -8.12 -8.22
N TYR A 139 -1.52 -8.98 -7.68
CA TYR A 139 -1.41 -10.43 -7.78
C TYR A 139 -1.49 -10.86 -9.25
N ARG A 140 -2.46 -10.32 -9.99
CA ARG A 140 -2.60 -10.55 -11.44
C ARG A 140 -1.36 -10.09 -12.21
N LEU A 141 -0.84 -8.89 -11.93
CA LEU A 141 0.37 -8.40 -12.59
C LEU A 141 1.60 -9.26 -12.28
N PHE A 142 1.76 -9.76 -11.05
CA PHE A 142 2.84 -10.70 -10.73
C PHE A 142 2.70 -12.02 -11.49
N ASN A 143 1.47 -12.52 -11.70
CA ASN A 143 1.24 -13.69 -12.56
C ASN A 143 1.62 -13.41 -14.02
N TYR A 144 1.24 -12.25 -14.56
CA TYR A 144 1.66 -11.83 -15.90
C TYR A 144 3.18 -11.70 -16.02
N CYS A 145 3.84 -11.18 -14.99
CA CYS A 145 5.29 -11.11 -14.94
C CYS A 145 5.93 -12.50 -15.02
N SER A 146 5.40 -13.49 -14.30
CA SER A 146 5.91 -14.88 -14.37
C SER A 146 5.78 -15.48 -15.78
N ILE A 147 4.65 -15.23 -16.46
CA ILE A 147 4.45 -15.64 -17.86
C ILE A 147 5.47 -14.95 -18.77
N LEU A 148 5.70 -13.65 -18.59
CA LEU A 148 6.68 -12.90 -19.37
C LEU A 148 8.10 -13.40 -19.13
N ILE A 149 8.48 -13.70 -17.89
CA ILE A 149 9.78 -14.33 -17.56
C ILE A 149 9.94 -15.66 -18.28
N GLY A 150 8.89 -16.49 -18.29
CA GLY A 150 8.87 -17.76 -19.02
C GLY A 150 8.96 -17.60 -20.55
N SER A 151 8.55 -16.44 -21.08
CA SER A 151 8.62 -16.14 -22.53
C SER A 151 9.97 -15.58 -23.00
N VAL A 152 10.86 -15.17 -22.08
CA VAL A 152 12.19 -14.69 -22.44
C VAL A 152 13.02 -15.89 -22.94
N PRO A 153 13.66 -15.82 -24.13
CA PRO A 153 14.53 -16.90 -24.63
C PRO A 153 15.62 -17.29 -23.62
N MET A 154 16.04 -18.56 -23.59
CA MET A 154 17.11 -19.00 -22.69
C MET A 154 18.47 -18.46 -23.15
N ALA A 155 19.40 -18.26 -22.21
CA ALA A 155 20.75 -17.77 -22.51
C ALA A 155 21.51 -18.67 -23.51
N ARG A 156 21.19 -19.97 -23.56
CA ARG A 156 21.74 -20.93 -24.52
C ARG A 156 21.28 -20.71 -25.96
N ASP A 157 20.07 -20.15 -26.15
CA ASP A 157 19.45 -19.99 -27.46
C ASP A 157 19.78 -18.61 -28.06
N LYS A 158 19.79 -17.59 -27.20
CA LYS A 158 20.02 -16.20 -27.59
C LYS A 158 20.84 -15.49 -26.52
N GLY A 159 21.83 -14.73 -26.98
CA GLY A 159 22.63 -13.88 -26.11
C GLY A 159 21.81 -12.77 -25.45
N PRO A 160 22.31 -12.19 -24.33
CA PRO A 160 21.61 -11.15 -23.59
C PRO A 160 21.39 -9.86 -24.38
N ASP A 161 22.22 -9.61 -25.40
CA ASP A 161 22.15 -8.42 -26.27
C ASP A 161 21.17 -8.60 -27.46
N ASP A 162 20.57 -9.79 -27.62
CA ASP A 162 19.59 -10.01 -28.69
C ASP A 162 18.36 -9.09 -28.48
N PRO A 163 17.91 -8.34 -29.51
CA PRO A 163 16.80 -7.41 -29.38
C PRO A 163 15.51 -8.04 -28.83
N VAL A 164 15.25 -9.33 -29.09
CA VAL A 164 14.09 -10.06 -28.58
C VAL A 164 14.22 -10.29 -27.07
N VAL A 165 15.42 -10.61 -26.60
CA VAL A 165 15.71 -10.78 -25.16
C VAL A 165 15.58 -9.44 -24.45
N LEU A 166 16.16 -8.38 -25.00
CA LEU A 166 16.06 -7.01 -24.48
C LEU A 166 14.60 -6.52 -24.39
N ALA A 167 13.79 -6.79 -25.42
CA ALA A 167 12.37 -6.47 -25.38
C ALA A 167 11.61 -7.28 -24.30
N GLY A 168 11.94 -8.56 -24.15
CA GLY A 168 11.38 -9.45 -23.14
C GLY A 168 11.67 -8.99 -21.71
N ILE A 169 12.93 -8.70 -21.39
CA ILE A 169 13.33 -8.23 -20.05
C ILE A 169 12.68 -6.88 -19.71
N ASN A 170 12.58 -5.96 -20.68
CA ASN A 170 11.99 -4.65 -20.45
C ASN A 170 10.48 -4.74 -20.16
N ARG A 171 9.77 -5.63 -20.88
CA ARG A 171 8.35 -5.91 -20.61
C ARG A 171 8.16 -6.55 -19.24
N ALA A 172 8.96 -7.57 -18.91
CA ALA A 172 8.90 -8.24 -17.61
C ALA A 172 9.19 -7.27 -16.46
N ALA A 173 10.25 -6.45 -16.58
CA ALA A 173 10.59 -5.43 -15.60
C ALA A 173 9.47 -4.39 -15.44
N GLY A 174 8.89 -3.92 -16.54
CA GLY A 174 7.79 -2.95 -16.53
C GLY A 174 6.56 -3.47 -15.77
N ILE A 175 6.14 -4.71 -16.04
CA ILE A 175 5.02 -5.34 -15.34
C ILE A 175 5.35 -5.59 -13.87
N ASN A 176 6.57 -6.03 -13.55
CA ASN A 176 7.00 -6.24 -12.15
C ASN A 176 6.98 -4.94 -11.33
N ILE A 177 7.45 -3.84 -11.94
CA ILE A 177 7.43 -2.51 -11.33
C ILE A 177 5.99 -2.08 -11.07
N GLN A 178 5.08 -2.21 -12.05
CA GLN A 178 3.68 -1.89 -11.86
C GLN A 178 3.02 -2.75 -10.78
N ALA A 179 3.31 -4.06 -10.75
CA ALA A 179 2.83 -4.94 -9.68
C ALA A 179 3.26 -4.42 -8.30
N GLY A 180 4.55 -4.10 -8.13
CA GLY A 180 5.07 -3.52 -6.90
C GLY A 180 4.42 -2.18 -6.51
N GLN A 181 4.07 -1.33 -7.47
CA GLN A 181 3.34 -0.07 -7.20
C GLN A 181 1.92 -0.32 -6.68
N HIS A 182 1.20 -1.27 -7.25
CA HIS A 182 -0.12 -1.66 -6.78
C HIS A 182 -0.06 -2.33 -5.40
N PHE A 183 0.92 -3.19 -5.17
CA PHE A 183 1.19 -3.79 -3.85
C PHE A 183 1.40 -2.71 -2.77
N ASN A 184 2.30 -1.75 -3.05
CA ASN A 184 2.54 -0.63 -2.14
C ASN A 184 1.30 0.25 -1.94
N SER A 185 0.47 0.41 -2.97
CA SER A 185 -0.79 1.15 -2.86
C SER A 185 -1.82 0.44 -1.97
N GLY A 186 -1.91 -0.89 -2.04
CA GLY A 186 -2.73 -1.69 -1.14
C GLY A 186 -2.24 -1.61 0.31
N LEU A 187 -0.92 -1.76 0.52
CA LEU A 187 -0.32 -1.63 1.86
C LEU A 187 -0.59 -0.27 2.49
N ARG A 188 -0.47 0.81 1.71
CA ARG A 188 -0.83 2.16 2.18
C ARG A 188 -2.29 2.21 2.63
N GLY A 189 -3.20 1.59 1.88
CA GLY A 189 -4.61 1.51 2.25
C GLY A 189 -4.84 0.85 3.62
N ILE A 190 -4.14 -0.26 3.90
CA ILE A 190 -4.17 -0.92 5.21
C ILE A 190 -3.58 -0.01 6.30
N PHE A 191 -2.46 0.67 6.07
CA PHE A 191 -1.89 1.55 7.09
C PHE A 191 -2.79 2.75 7.40
N PHE A 192 -3.40 3.36 6.37
CA PHE A 192 -4.36 4.44 6.56
C PHE A 192 -5.66 3.96 7.22
N SER A 193 -6.09 2.71 7.01
CA SER A 193 -7.25 2.16 7.73
C SER A 193 -6.98 2.03 9.24
N ILE A 194 -5.73 1.79 9.66
CA ILE A 194 -5.34 1.86 11.08
C ILE A 194 -5.44 3.29 11.60
N GLY A 195 -4.95 4.27 10.84
CA GLY A 195 -5.10 5.69 11.18
C GLY A 195 -6.57 6.11 11.32
N TYR A 196 -7.41 5.60 10.44
CA TYR A 196 -8.86 5.81 10.43
C TYR A 196 -9.56 5.31 11.69
N LEU A 197 -9.02 4.30 12.38
CA LEU A 197 -9.60 3.83 13.65
C LEU A 197 -9.65 4.94 14.73
N GLY A 198 -8.78 5.93 14.66
CA GLY A 198 -8.83 7.11 15.55
C GLY A 198 -10.15 7.89 15.46
N TRP A 199 -10.87 7.79 14.33
CA TRP A 199 -12.16 8.45 14.13
C TRP A 199 -13.28 7.83 14.96
N PHE A 200 -13.15 6.58 15.39
CA PHE A 200 -14.11 5.96 16.29
C PHE A 200 -14.11 6.59 17.68
N LEU A 201 -12.99 7.16 18.12
CA LEU A 201 -12.87 7.81 19.42
C LEU A 201 -13.22 9.30 19.35
N HIS A 202 -12.51 10.07 18.51
CA HIS A 202 -12.73 11.52 18.41
C HIS A 202 -12.20 12.08 17.08
N PRO A 203 -12.82 13.13 16.48
CA PRO A 203 -12.35 13.73 15.22
C PRO A 203 -10.92 14.29 15.30
N VAL A 204 -10.53 14.84 16.46
CA VAL A 204 -9.16 15.32 16.68
C VAL A 204 -8.16 14.16 16.77
N LEU A 205 -8.54 13.06 17.43
CA LEU A 205 -7.70 11.85 17.46
C LEU A 205 -7.50 11.30 16.06
N PHE A 206 -8.53 11.32 15.20
CA PHE A 206 -8.42 10.93 13.81
C PHE A 206 -7.39 11.76 13.03
N MET A 207 -7.36 13.07 13.22
CA MET A 207 -6.34 13.92 12.60
C MET A 207 -4.94 13.58 13.11
N ILE A 208 -4.78 13.36 14.42
CA ILE A 208 -3.48 12.98 15.03
C ILE A 208 -3.02 11.62 14.53
N THR A 209 -3.87 10.60 14.55
CA THR A 209 -3.53 9.24 14.11
C THR A 209 -3.23 9.19 12.62
N THR A 210 -3.98 9.91 11.80
CA THR A 210 -3.72 10.05 10.36
C THR A 210 -2.38 10.73 10.10
N THR A 211 -2.08 11.82 10.82
CA THR A 211 -0.80 12.53 10.72
C THR A 211 0.36 11.63 11.15
N LEU A 212 0.21 10.90 12.27
CA LEU A 212 1.22 9.98 12.77
C LEU A 212 1.50 8.87 11.75
N VAL A 213 0.45 8.25 11.20
CA VAL A 213 0.61 7.24 10.13
C VAL A 213 1.32 7.84 8.92
N ALA A 214 0.93 9.04 8.49
CA ALA A 214 1.60 9.72 7.37
C ALA A 214 3.09 10.00 7.66
N ILE A 215 3.43 10.47 8.87
CA ILE A 215 4.82 10.69 9.30
C ILE A 215 5.61 9.38 9.32
N VAL A 216 5.04 8.30 9.89
CA VAL A 216 5.68 6.98 9.93
C VAL A 216 5.95 6.47 8.52
N LEU A 217 4.97 6.61 7.62
CA LEU A 217 5.08 6.22 6.23
C LEU A 217 6.11 7.08 5.47
N LEU A 218 6.17 8.39 5.71
CA LEU A 218 7.16 9.30 5.12
C LEU A 218 8.57 8.98 5.62
N ARG A 219 8.74 8.80 6.94
CA ARG A 219 10.01 8.41 7.55
C ARG A 219 10.48 7.07 6.99
N ARG A 220 9.60 6.08 6.86
CA ARG A 220 9.92 4.78 6.27
C ARG A 220 10.40 4.90 4.82
N GLN A 221 9.82 5.83 4.05
CA GLN A 221 10.13 5.97 2.63
C GLN A 221 11.40 6.79 2.33
N PHE A 222 11.72 7.77 3.16
CA PHE A 222 12.82 8.72 2.90
C PHE A 222 13.99 8.65 3.88
N PHE A 223 13.76 8.14 5.10
CA PHE A 223 14.73 8.13 6.21
C PHE A 223 15.02 6.72 6.76
N SER A 224 14.54 5.66 6.09
CA SER A 224 14.87 4.30 6.51
C SER A 224 16.31 3.95 6.12
N ARG A 225 17.09 3.39 7.05
CA ARG A 225 18.46 2.88 6.86
C ARG A 225 18.60 1.95 5.64
N ALA A 226 17.51 1.30 5.22
CA ALA A 226 17.47 0.49 4.00
C ALA A 226 17.77 1.31 2.73
N ARG A 227 17.35 2.58 2.67
CA ARG A 227 17.72 3.50 1.59
C ARG A 227 19.22 3.79 1.63
N ASP A 228 19.79 4.03 2.80
CA ASP A 228 21.21 4.36 2.94
C ASP A 228 22.10 3.19 2.49
N VAL A 229 21.72 1.95 2.79
CA VAL A 229 22.40 0.74 2.30
C VAL A 229 22.29 0.61 0.77
N LEU A 230 21.12 0.85 0.20
CA LEU A 230 20.93 0.80 -1.25
C LEU A 230 21.67 1.93 -1.98
N MET A 231 21.76 3.13 -1.39
CA MET A 231 22.51 4.25 -1.98
C MET A 231 24.02 4.16 -1.77
N GLN A 232 24.51 3.46 -0.74
CA GLN A 232 25.96 3.20 -0.60
C GLN A 232 26.47 2.32 -1.75
N ASN A 233 25.67 1.36 -2.22
CA ASN A 233 26.05 0.49 -3.33
C ASN A 233 25.98 1.14 -4.71
N SER A 234 25.24 2.25 -4.89
CA SER A 234 25.23 2.99 -6.15
C SER A 234 26.42 3.95 -6.29
N VAL A 235 26.98 4.44 -5.18
CA VAL A 235 28.19 5.30 -5.20
C VAL A 235 29.46 4.50 -5.55
N SER A 236 29.51 3.21 -5.24
CA SER A 236 30.64 2.34 -5.56
C SER A 236 30.59 1.68 -6.93
N ALA A 237 29.47 1.79 -7.67
CA ALA A 237 29.34 1.25 -9.02
C ALA A 237 29.71 2.26 -10.13
N ASP A 238 29.82 3.55 -9.79
CA ASP A 238 30.21 4.66 -10.68
C ASP A 238 31.68 5.11 -10.47
N SER A 239 32.48 4.35 -9.70
CA SER A 239 33.92 4.59 -9.45
C SER A 239 34.79 3.47 -10.04
#